data_AF-A0A170VUU0-F1
#
_entry.id   AF-A0A170VUU0-F1
#
_cell.length_a   1.000
_cell.length_b   1.000
_cell.length_c   1.000
_cell.angle_alpha   90.00
_cell.angle_beta   90.00
_cell.angle_gamma   90.00
#
_symmetry.space_group_name_H-M   'P 1'
#
loop_
_entity.id
_entity.type
_entity.pdbx_description
1 polymer ?
#
loop_
_entity_poly.entity_id
_entity_poly.type
_entity_poly.pdbx_seq_one_letter_code
_entity_poly.pdbx_strand_id
1 'polypeptide(L)'
;NLNIETGQKKQLTSGKYEVLTLQLSNDKKSFYYTANIEHPGITHFYNIPIEGGKLVKLTSMKGGNEVTMSPDEKWLAIRYSNTTQPWEIFLQENKPGATAKRITKSTSKTYDAYPWKTPEMITFKNRYGTDIYAQVFSPST
;
A
#
# COMPACT_ATOMS: atom_id res chain seq x y z
N ASN A 1 -18.40 8.05 -7.41
CA ASN A 1 -18.81 8.35 -8.80
C ASN A 1 -19.99 9.30 -8.74
N LEU A 2 -20.01 10.38 -9.53
CA LEU A 2 -21.06 11.40 -9.57
C LEU A 2 -21.60 11.46 -11.01
N ASN A 3 -22.89 11.19 -11.18
CA ASN A 3 -23.58 11.54 -12.41
C ASN A 3 -23.88 13.05 -12.38
N ILE A 4 -23.34 13.81 -13.34
CA ILE A 4 -23.43 15.28 -13.35
C ILE A 4 -24.80 15.80 -13.79
N GLU A 5 -25.59 14.99 -14.51
CA GLU A 5 -26.93 15.38 -14.98
C GLU A 5 -27.97 15.19 -13.87
N THR A 6 -27.88 14.07 -13.15
CA THR A 6 -28.86 13.68 -12.11
C THR A 6 -28.41 14.04 -10.69
N GLY A 7 -27.13 14.38 -10.51
CA GLY A 7 -26.52 14.58 -9.20
C GLY A 7 -26.34 13.30 -8.37
N GLN A 8 -26.68 12.13 -8.90
CA GLN A 8 -26.59 10.86 -8.16
C GLN A 8 -25.14 10.50 -7.85
N LYS A 9 -24.87 10.19 -6.58
CA LYS A 9 -23.57 9.77 -6.09
C LYS A 9 -23.58 8.28 -5.77
N LYS A 10 -22.55 7.57 -6.23
CA LYS A 10 -22.29 6.15 -5.93
C LYS A 10 -20.99 6.03 -5.15
N GLN A 11 -21.08 5.44 -3.96
CA GLN A 11 -19.94 5.10 -3.12
C GLN A 11 -19.30 3.79 -3.61
N LEU A 12 -17.98 3.77 -3.78
CA LEU A 12 -17.24 2.60 -4.27
C LEU A 12 -16.41 1.91 -3.18
N THR A 13 -16.03 2.66 -2.14
CA THR A 13 -15.19 2.18 -1.04
C THR A 13 -15.88 2.47 0.29
N SER A 14 -15.70 1.58 1.26
CA SER A 14 -16.20 1.72 2.63
C SER A 14 -15.31 0.91 3.58
N GLY A 15 -15.24 1.31 4.84
CA GLY A 15 -14.42 0.65 5.86
C GLY A 15 -13.65 1.66 6.71
N LYS A 16 -12.86 1.15 7.66
CA LYS A 16 -11.98 1.94 8.54
C LYS A 16 -10.59 2.07 7.92
N TYR A 17 -10.52 2.71 6.76
CA TYR A 17 -9.28 2.99 6.03
C TYR A 17 -9.46 4.23 5.16
N GLU A 18 -8.35 4.72 4.61
CA GLU A 18 -8.28 5.88 3.74
C GLU A 18 -7.75 5.49 2.36
N VAL A 19 -8.31 6.13 1.34
CA VAL A 19 -7.77 6.12 -0.02
C VAL A 19 -6.83 7.31 -0.14
N LEU A 20 -5.57 7.04 -0.50
CA LEU A 20 -4.48 8.03 -0.50
C LEU A 20 -4.23 8.61 -1.90
N THR A 21 -4.38 7.79 -2.93
CA THR A 21 -4.21 8.18 -4.33
C THR A 21 -5.32 7.54 -5.17
N LEU A 22 -5.61 8.10 -6.34
CA LEU A 22 -6.60 7.55 -7.25
C LEU A 22 -6.18 7.82 -8.69
N GLN A 23 -6.28 6.81 -9.55
CA GLN A 23 -6.11 6.95 -10.99
C GLN A 23 -7.15 6.09 -11.72
N LEU A 24 -7.68 6.60 -12.83
CA LEU A 24 -8.58 5.88 -13.71
C LEU A 24 -7.75 5.05 -14.70
N SER A 25 -8.19 3.82 -15.00
CA SER A 25 -7.55 3.00 -16.01
C SER A 25 -7.67 3.61 -17.41
N ASN A 26 -6.72 3.29 -18.30
CA ASN A 26 -6.73 3.76 -19.69
C ASN A 26 -8.00 3.37 -20.44
N ASP A 27 -8.54 2.17 -20.17
CA ASP A 27 -9.79 1.68 -20.75
C ASP A 27 -11.04 2.23 -20.05
N LYS A 28 -10.87 3.04 -18.99
CA LYS A 28 -11.90 3.68 -18.18
C LYS A 28 -12.83 2.70 -17.44
N LYS A 29 -12.45 1.42 -17.31
CA LYS A 29 -13.29 0.40 -16.66
C LYS A 29 -13.01 0.23 -15.18
N SER A 30 -11.85 0.68 -14.69
CA SER A 30 -11.42 0.46 -13.32
C SER A 30 -10.72 1.67 -12.73
N PHE A 31 -10.78 1.81 -11.41
CA PHE A 31 -9.89 2.68 -10.66
C PHE A 31 -8.77 1.87 -10.04
N TYR A 32 -7.56 2.41 -10.10
CA TYR A 32 -6.47 1.99 -9.26
C TYR A 32 -6.25 2.99 -8.14
N TYR A 33 -5.91 2.51 -6.95
CA TYR A 33 -5.66 3.39 -5.80
C TYR A 33 -4.74 2.78 -4.76
N THR A 34 -4.01 3.64 -4.06
CA THR A 34 -3.30 3.27 -2.83
C THR A 34 -4.20 3.45 -1.61
N ALA A 35 -4.25 2.48 -0.71
CA ALA A 35 -5.01 2.55 0.55
C ALA A 35 -4.36 1.76 1.69
N ASN A 36 -4.72 2.09 2.92
CA ASN A 36 -4.21 1.47 4.16
C ASN A 36 -5.18 0.46 4.80
N ILE A 37 -5.81 -0.39 3.98
CA ILE A 37 -6.86 -1.33 4.39
C ILE A 37 -6.38 -2.35 5.44
N GLU A 38 -5.15 -2.85 5.32
CA GLU A 38 -4.60 -3.89 6.21
C GLU A 38 -4.25 -3.32 7.59
N HIS A 39 -3.63 -2.15 7.63
CA HIS A 39 -3.17 -1.48 8.84
C HIS A 39 -2.86 -0.01 8.52
N PRO A 40 -3.09 0.97 9.42
CA PRO A 40 -2.85 2.39 9.12
C PRO A 40 -1.42 2.71 8.67
N GLY A 41 -0.44 1.95 9.16
CA GLY A 41 0.98 2.07 8.78
C GLY A 41 1.42 1.22 7.58
N ILE A 42 0.51 0.53 6.90
CA ILE A 42 0.81 -0.31 5.73
C ILE A 42 -0.04 0.19 4.56
N THR A 43 0.61 0.60 3.47
CA THR A 43 -0.10 0.96 2.24
C THR A 43 0.03 -0.14 1.21
N HIS A 44 -1.05 -0.37 0.47
CA HIS A 44 -1.06 -1.27 -0.67
C HIS A 44 -1.76 -0.60 -1.84
N PHE A 45 -1.50 -1.15 -3.02
CA PHE A 45 -2.09 -0.69 -4.27
C PHE A 45 -3.15 -1.68 -4.72
N TYR A 46 -4.31 -1.15 -5.14
CA TYR A 46 -5.51 -1.92 -5.42
C TYR A 46 -6.13 -1.52 -6.76
N ASN A 47 -6.99 -2.39 -7.28
CA ASN A 47 -7.87 -2.15 -8.43
C ASN A 47 -9.32 -2.46 -8.05
N ILE A 48 -10.25 -1.60 -8.46
CA ILE A 48 -11.70 -1.85 -8.38
C ILE A 48 -12.39 -1.43 -9.69
N PRO A 49 -13.41 -2.15 -10.17
CA PRO A 49 -14.22 -1.67 -11.30
C PRO A 49 -14.89 -0.32 -11.01
N ILE A 50 -15.10 0.51 -12.04
CA ILE A 50 -15.73 1.84 -11.92
C ILE A 50 -17.18 1.76 -11.42
N GLU A 51 -17.84 0.63 -11.72
CA GLU A 51 -19.17 0.31 -11.23
C GLU A 51 -19.20 -0.27 -9.81
N GLY A 52 -18.03 -0.37 -9.16
CA GLY A 52 -17.88 -1.06 -7.89
C GLY A 52 -17.85 -2.58 -8.05
N GLY A 53 -17.72 -3.27 -6.92
CA GLY A 53 -17.62 -4.74 -6.89
C GLY A 53 -16.36 -5.20 -6.17
N LYS A 54 -15.78 -6.30 -6.65
CA LYS A 54 -14.65 -6.95 -5.99
C LYS A 54 -13.40 -6.08 -6.07
N LEU A 55 -12.86 -5.72 -4.90
CA LEU A 55 -11.56 -5.10 -4.76
C LEU A 55 -10.44 -6.13 -4.95
N VAL A 56 -9.42 -5.78 -5.74
CA VAL A 56 -8.25 -6.61 -6.00
C VAL A 56 -7.00 -5.96 -5.42
N LYS A 57 -6.30 -6.63 -4.51
CA LYS A 57 -5.00 -6.21 -3.97
C LYS A 57 -3.88 -6.62 -4.93
N LEU A 58 -3.05 -5.66 -5.34
CA LEU A 58 -2.00 -5.87 -6.35
C LEU A 58 -0.60 -5.99 -5.73
N THR A 59 -0.32 -5.28 -4.65
CA THR A 59 0.97 -5.36 -3.93
C THR A 59 0.84 -6.13 -2.62
N SER A 60 1.90 -6.82 -2.20
CA SER A 60 1.88 -7.69 -1.01
C SER A 60 2.96 -7.37 0.03
N MET A 61 4.00 -6.60 -0.33
CA MET A 61 5.09 -6.25 0.59
C MET A 61 4.56 -5.37 1.74
N LYS A 62 4.80 -5.78 2.99
CA LYS A 62 4.28 -5.09 4.18
C LYS A 62 5.16 -3.92 4.58
N GLY A 63 4.66 -2.70 4.39
CA GLY A 63 5.37 -1.46 4.68
C GLY A 63 4.76 -0.31 3.89
N GLY A 64 5.57 0.69 3.58
CA GLY A 64 5.20 1.75 2.65
C GLY A 64 5.35 1.25 1.22
N ASN A 65 4.27 1.26 0.44
CA ASN A 65 4.29 1.05 -1.00
C ASN A 65 3.80 2.32 -1.70
N GLU A 66 4.70 2.97 -2.42
CA GLU A 66 4.37 4.04 -3.36
C GLU A 66 4.49 3.50 -4.77
N VAL A 67 3.41 3.58 -5.54
CA VAL A 67 3.31 2.90 -6.84
C VAL A 67 3.14 3.91 -7.95
N THR A 68 3.97 3.76 -8.97
CA THR A 68 3.81 4.40 -10.28
C THR A 68 3.54 3.31 -11.31
N MET A 69 2.41 3.43 -12.01
CA MET A 69 2.01 2.47 -13.06
C MET A 69 2.61 2.89 -14.40
N SER A 70 3.03 1.92 -15.22
CA SER A 70 3.53 2.20 -16.57
C SER A 70 2.41 2.78 -17.45
N PRO A 71 2.74 3.58 -18.49
CA PRO A 71 1.73 4.15 -19.38
C PRO A 71 0.83 3.13 -20.08
N ASP A 72 1.33 1.91 -20.31
CA ASP A 72 0.59 0.79 -20.89
C ASP A 72 -0.13 -0.10 -19.85
N GLU A 73 -0.07 0.29 -18.57
CA GLU A 73 -0.67 -0.38 -17.40
C GLU A 73 -0.20 -1.82 -17.14
N LYS A 74 0.87 -2.28 -17.80
CA LYS A 74 1.37 -3.66 -17.63
C LYS A 74 2.30 -3.83 -16.43
N TRP A 75 2.95 -2.76 -15.99
CA TRP A 75 3.99 -2.80 -14.98
C TRP A 75 3.76 -1.77 -13.87
N LEU A 76 4.23 -2.12 -12.68
CA LEU A 76 4.24 -1.28 -11.50
C LEU A 76 5.70 -1.06 -11.09
N ALA A 77 6.12 0.21 -11.05
CA ALA A 77 7.30 0.62 -10.31
C ALA A 77 6.87 0.93 -8.87
N ILE A 78 7.40 0.16 -7.92
CA ILE A 78 7.03 0.24 -6.51
C ILE A 78 8.25 0.77 -5.74
N ARG A 79 8.17 1.99 -5.21
CA ARG A 79 9.10 2.48 -4.20
C ARG A 79 8.63 1.93 -2.85
N TYR A 80 9.40 1.00 -2.30
CA TYR A 80 9.04 0.25 -1.10
C TYR A 80 10.06 0.46 0.03
N SER A 81 9.56 0.60 1.25
CA SER A 81 10.36 0.57 2.48
C SER A 81 9.58 -0.10 3.61
N ASN A 82 10.31 -0.51 4.63
CA ASN A 82 9.74 -0.91 5.92
C ASN A 82 10.67 -0.46 7.06
N THR A 83 10.37 -0.85 8.30
CA THR A 83 11.11 -0.36 9.48
C THR A 83 12.61 -0.63 9.45
N THR A 84 13.06 -1.67 8.74
CA THR A 84 14.47 -2.08 8.71
C THR A 84 15.09 -2.02 7.31
N GLN A 85 14.34 -1.53 6.32
CA GLN A 85 14.79 -1.45 4.94
C GLN A 85 14.50 -0.05 4.40
N PRO A 86 15.53 0.68 3.92
CA PRO A 86 15.31 1.99 3.32
C PRO A 86 14.53 1.86 2.00
N TRP A 87 14.10 3.00 1.48
CA TRP A 87 13.40 3.07 0.20
C TRP A 87 14.23 2.47 -0.94
N GLU A 88 13.63 1.51 -1.63
CA GLU A 88 14.19 0.86 -2.81
C GLU A 88 13.11 0.72 -3.87
N ILE A 89 13.52 0.64 -5.12
CA ILE A 89 12.61 0.46 -6.23
C ILE A 89 12.52 -1.02 -6.57
N PHE A 90 11.29 -1.46 -6.79
CA PHE A 90 10.94 -2.78 -7.26
C PHE A 90 10.11 -2.65 -8.54
N LEU A 91 10.25 -3.63 -9.43
CA LEU A 91 9.44 -3.77 -10.63
C LEU A 91 8.54 -5.01 -10.48
N GLN A 92 7.25 -4.85 -10.72
CA GLN A 92 6.26 -5.92 -10.62
C GLN A 92 5.32 -5.86 -11.82
N GLU A 93 4.87 -7.00 -12.34
CA GLU A 93 3.73 -7.00 -13.28
C GLU A 93 2.46 -6.50 -12.56
N ASN A 94 1.61 -5.77 -13.28
CA ASN A 94 0.31 -5.31 -12.79
C ASN A 94 -0.72 -6.45 -12.77
N LYS A 95 -0.48 -7.46 -11.93
CA LYS A 95 -1.38 -8.59 -11.71
C LYS A 95 -1.35 -9.01 -10.25
N PRO A 96 -2.48 -9.48 -9.69
CA PRO A 96 -2.52 -9.98 -8.32
C PRO A 96 -1.55 -11.16 -8.17
N GLY A 97 -0.78 -11.16 -7.08
CA GLY A 97 0.18 -12.23 -6.77
C GLY A 97 1.47 -12.22 -7.59
N ALA A 98 1.72 -11.20 -8.41
CA ALA A 98 3.03 -11.06 -9.06
C ALA A 98 4.16 -10.83 -8.05
N THR A 99 5.31 -11.41 -8.34
CA THR A 99 6.54 -11.20 -7.56
C THR A 99 7.16 -9.86 -7.93
N ALA A 100 7.39 -9.00 -6.93
CA ALA A 100 8.13 -7.77 -7.10
C ALA A 100 9.65 -8.04 -7.11
N LYS A 101 10.33 -7.64 -8.19
CA LYS A 101 11.78 -7.77 -8.33
C LYS A 101 12.47 -6.46 -7.94
N ARG A 102 13.36 -6.49 -6.95
CA ARG A 102 14.17 -5.33 -6.56
C ARG A 102 15.10 -4.94 -7.72
N ILE A 103 15.13 -3.64 -8.05
CA ILE A 103 15.96 -3.10 -9.14
C ILE A 103 17.06 -2.16 -8.64
N THR A 104 16.95 -1.63 -7.42
CA THR A 104 17.99 -0.80 -6.79
C THR A 104 18.52 -1.43 -5.51
N LYS A 105 19.77 -1.12 -5.16
CA LYS A 105 20.35 -1.42 -3.84
C LYS A 105 21.21 -0.23 -3.42
N SER A 106 20.69 0.52 -2.45
CA SER A 106 21.30 1.72 -1.88
C SER A 106 22.12 1.46 -0.61
N THR A 107 21.96 0.28 -0.01
CA THR A 107 22.61 -0.06 1.27
C THR A 107 24.07 -0.46 1.10
N SER A 108 24.91 -0.05 2.07
CA SER A 108 26.31 -0.46 2.16
C SER A 108 26.43 -1.86 2.78
N LYS A 109 27.60 -2.50 2.61
CA LYS A 109 27.89 -3.77 3.30
C LYS A 109 27.78 -3.64 4.82
N THR A 110 28.20 -2.51 5.39
CA THR A 110 28.09 -2.23 6.82
C THR A 110 26.64 -2.13 7.28
N TYR A 111 25.77 -1.51 6.47
CA TYR A 111 24.33 -1.45 6.76
C TYR A 111 23.70 -2.84 6.74
N ASP A 112 24.02 -3.64 5.73
CA ASP A 112 23.48 -5.00 5.56
C ASP A 112 23.95 -5.97 6.65
N ALA A 113 25.14 -5.76 7.19
CA ALA A 113 25.70 -6.58 8.27
C ALA A 113 25.15 -6.22 9.66
N TYR A 114 24.48 -5.08 9.80
CA TYR A 114 23.93 -4.66 11.07
C TYR A 114 22.63 -5.43 11.39
N PRO A 115 22.50 -6.03 12.58
CA PRO A 115 21.33 -6.81 12.96
C PRO A 115 20.16 -5.89 13.34
N TRP A 116 19.52 -5.29 12.34
CA TRP A 116 18.36 -4.41 12.54
C TRP A 116 17.24 -5.12 13.29
N LYS A 117 16.76 -4.51 14.37
CA LYS A 117 15.61 -5.00 15.13
C LYS A 117 14.32 -4.60 14.43
N THR A 118 13.51 -5.58 14.08
CA THR A 118 12.12 -5.37 13.68
C THR A 118 11.28 -5.15 14.94
N PRO A 119 10.59 -4.01 15.10
CA PRO A 119 9.75 -3.80 16.27
C PRO A 119 8.51 -4.67 16.21
N GLU A 120 7.96 -4.97 17.39
CA GLU A 120 6.61 -5.53 17.49
C GLU A 120 5.60 -4.40 17.27
N MET A 121 4.60 -4.68 16.44
CA MET A 121 3.50 -3.75 16.20
C MET A 121 2.35 -4.12 17.15
N ILE A 122 2.03 -3.22 18.07
CA ILE A 122 0.98 -3.43 19.07
C ILE A 122 -0.20 -2.48 18.86
N THR A 123 -1.36 -2.89 19.36
CA THR A 123 -2.56 -2.05 19.44
C THR A 123 -3.05 -2.03 20.87
N PHE A 124 -3.36 -0.85 21.40
CA PHE A 124 -3.95 -0.69 22.74
C PHE A 124 -5.06 0.36 22.71
N LYS A 125 -5.92 0.36 23.73
CA LYS A 125 -7.04 1.30 23.84
C LYS A 125 -6.64 2.52 24.67
N ASN A 126 -6.98 3.72 24.18
CA ASN A 126 -6.90 4.93 25.02
C ASN A 126 -8.05 4.97 26.05
N ARG A 127 -8.07 6.00 26.92
CA ARG A 127 -9.12 6.19 27.94
C ARG A 127 -10.56 6.30 27.40
N TYR A 128 -10.71 6.52 26.10
CA TYR A 128 -11.99 6.65 25.40
C TYR A 128 -12.33 5.40 24.56
N GLY A 129 -11.54 4.33 24.64
CA GLY A 129 -11.77 3.09 23.88
C GLY A 129 -11.37 3.13 22.40
N THR A 130 -10.62 4.15 21.97
CA THR A 130 -10.06 4.23 20.61
C THR A 130 -8.79 3.39 20.50
N ASP A 131 -8.61 2.69 19.36
CA ASP A 131 -7.37 1.98 19.05
C ASP A 131 -6.22 2.95 18.79
N ILE A 132 -5.10 2.73 19.47
CA ILE A 132 -3.83 3.42 19.28
C ILE A 132 -2.79 2.38 18.85
N TYR A 133 -2.08 2.69 17.78
CA TYR A 133 -1.05 1.83 17.19
C TYR A 133 0.33 2.30 17.64
N ALA A 134 1.19 1.37 18.02
CA ALA A 134 2.56 1.67 18.42
C ALA A 134 3.54 0.60 17.93
N GLN A 135 4.80 1.00 17.80
CA GLN A 135 5.93 0.11 17.57
C GLN A 135 6.74 0.00 18.86
N VAL A 136 7.00 -1.23 19.30
CA VAL A 136 7.77 -1.50 20.52
C VAL A 136 9.07 -2.17 20.15
N PHE A 137 10.18 -1.56 20.58
CA PHE A 137 11.51 -2.13 20.51
C PHE A 137 11.86 -2.73 21.86
N SER A 138 11.78 -4.05 21.98
CA SER A 138 12.16 -4.73 23.22
C SER A 138 13.68 -4.60 23.47
N PRO A 139 14.10 -4.46 24.75
CA PRO A 139 15.51 -4.48 25.12
C PRO A 139 16.19 -5.73 24.56
N SER A 140 17.47 -5.63 24.25
CA SER A 140 18.28 -6.83 24.06
C SER A 140 18.51 -7.42 25.44
N THR A 141 18.01 -8.62 25.71
CA THR A 141 18.58 -9.47 26.77
C THR A 141 19.95 -9.95 26.36
#